data_AF-A0A9J6GBY2-F1
#
_entry.id   AF-A0A9J6GBY2-F1
#
_cell.length_a   1.000
_cell.length_b   1.000
_cell.length_c   1.000
_cell.angle_alpha   90.00
_cell.angle_beta   90.00
_cell.angle_gamma   90.00
#
_symmetry.space_group_name_H-M   'P 1'
#
loop_
_entity.id
_entity.type
_entity.pdbx_description
1 polymer ?
#
loop_
_entity_poly.entity_id
_entity_poly.type
_entity_poly.pdbx_seq_one_letter_code
_entity_poly.pdbx_strand_id
1 'polypeptide(L)'
;MIAGFEEDADIFVKSLDAYAETGEEVHMLEKLEGLAMDYVARGSFGLEERFQGKPDHPFLIVARKAFRGVMKGPFHWIARELSFKRAAA
;
A
#
# COMPACT_ATOMS: atom_id res chain seq x y z
N MET A 1 3.17 12.25 13.96
CA MET A 1 2.49 12.04 12.67
C MET A 1 3.55 12.15 11.58
N ILE A 2 3.63 11.20 10.65
CA ILE A 2 4.57 11.33 9.52
C ILE A 2 4.06 12.49 8.66
N ALA A 3 4.95 13.43 8.33
CA ALA A 3 4.60 14.57 7.49
C ALA A 3 4.04 14.08 6.15
N GLY A 4 2.89 14.62 5.72
CA GLY A 4 2.28 14.33 4.43
C GLY A 4 1.28 13.17 4.39
N PHE A 5 1.04 12.44 5.50
CA PHE A 5 0.06 11.34 5.52
C PHE A 5 -1.38 11.81 5.25
N GLU A 6 -1.80 12.93 5.86
CA GLU A 6 -3.13 13.51 5.63
C GLU A 6 -3.32 13.89 4.15
N GLU A 7 -2.27 14.45 3.53
CA GLU A 7 -2.30 14.79 2.11
C GLU A 7 -2.43 13.55 1.21
N ASP A 8 -1.65 12.50 1.49
CA ASP A 8 -1.70 11.26 0.71
C ASP A 8 -3.05 10.55 0.87
N ALA A 9 -3.67 10.64 2.07
CA ALA A 9 -5.01 10.14 2.33
C ALA A 9 -6.11 10.98 1.62
N ASP A 10 -5.99 12.30 1.60
CA ASP A 10 -6.93 13.19 0.90
C ASP A 10 -6.94 12.91 -0.61
N ILE A 11 -5.76 12.68 -1.20
CA ILE A 11 -5.62 12.29 -2.61
C ILE A 11 -6.32 10.95 -2.85
N PHE A 12 -6.14 10.01 -1.93
CA PHE A 12 -6.75 8.69 -2.03
C PHE A 12 -8.27 8.76 -2.01
N VAL A 13 -8.83 9.47 -1.03
CA VAL A 13 -10.29 9.65 -0.90
C VAL A 13 -10.87 10.32 -2.14
N LYS A 14 -10.23 11.39 -2.64
CA LYS A 14 -10.65 12.04 -3.90
C LYS A 14 -10.64 11.08 -5.09
N SER A 15 -9.69 10.16 -5.14
CA SER A 15 -9.66 9.14 -6.20
C SER A 15 -10.81 8.14 -6.06
N LEU A 16 -11.22 7.82 -4.82
CA LEU A 16 -12.34 6.93 -4.55
C LEU A 16 -13.68 7.54 -4.96
N ASP A 17 -13.84 8.86 -4.87
CA ASP A 17 -15.07 9.53 -5.33
C ASP A 17 -15.34 9.23 -6.81
N ALA A 18 -14.32 9.31 -7.66
CA ALA A 18 -14.43 9.00 -9.09
C ALA A 18 -14.80 7.53 -9.35
N TYR A 19 -14.39 6.61 -8.49
CA TYR A 19 -14.76 5.19 -8.58
C TYR A 19 -16.14 4.92 -8.00
N ALA A 20 -16.53 5.63 -6.94
CA ALA A 20 -17.84 5.46 -6.31
C ALA A 20 -18.97 5.90 -7.24
N GLU A 21 -18.74 6.93 -8.06
CA GLU A 21 -19.70 7.41 -9.06
C GLU A 21 -20.04 6.37 -10.14
N THR A 22 -19.17 5.38 -10.40
CA THR A 22 -19.44 4.36 -11.43
C THR A 22 -20.45 3.31 -10.96
N GLY A 23 -20.61 3.14 -9.64
CA GLY A 23 -21.45 2.09 -9.04
C GLY A 23 -20.92 0.66 -9.27
N GLU A 24 -19.72 0.50 -9.80
CA GLU A 24 -19.11 -0.79 -10.09
C GLU A 24 -18.23 -1.29 -8.94
N GLU A 25 -18.03 -2.60 -8.85
CA GLU A 25 -17.06 -3.17 -7.92
C GLU A 25 -15.64 -2.89 -8.41
N VAL A 26 -14.83 -2.27 -7.56
CA VAL A 26 -13.46 -1.86 -7.89
C VAL A 26 -12.45 -2.66 -7.08
N HIS A 27 -11.50 -3.30 -7.77
CA HIS A 27 -10.41 -4.04 -7.11
C HIS A 27 -9.48 -3.08 -6.35
N MET A 28 -9.52 -3.12 -5.00
CA MET A 28 -8.86 -2.12 -4.14
C MET A 28 -7.36 -2.33 -3.94
N LEU A 29 -6.83 -3.52 -4.21
CA LEU A 29 -5.44 -3.86 -3.90
C LEU A 29 -4.45 -2.86 -4.51
N GLU A 30 -4.59 -2.56 -5.79
CA GLU A 30 -3.63 -1.69 -6.49
C GLU A 30 -3.70 -0.24 -6.00
N LYS A 31 -4.89 0.22 -5.59
CA LYS A 31 -5.10 1.56 -5.07
C LYS A 31 -4.48 1.69 -3.68
N LEU A 32 -4.69 0.69 -2.83
CA LEU A 32 -4.09 0.61 -1.49
C LEU A 32 -2.56 0.44 -1.55
N GLU A 33 -2.03 -0.31 -2.51
CA GLU A 33 -0.59 -0.40 -2.75
C GLU A 33 0.00 0.95 -3.16
N GLY A 34 -0.69 1.73 -4.00
CA GLY A 34 -0.30 3.09 -4.36
C GLY A 34 -0.22 4.01 -3.12
N LEU A 35 -1.26 4.02 -2.29
CA LEU A 35 -1.30 4.78 -1.04
C LEU A 35 -0.19 4.35 -0.07
N ALA A 36 0.00 3.04 0.09
CA ALA A 36 1.05 2.50 0.96
C ALA A 36 2.45 2.92 0.48
N MET A 37 2.67 2.96 -0.84
CA MET A 37 3.93 3.41 -1.40
C MET A 37 4.15 4.92 -1.24
N ASP A 38 3.13 5.76 -1.40
CA ASP A 38 3.25 7.21 -1.13
C ASP A 38 3.74 7.44 0.31
N TYR A 39 3.11 6.74 1.27
CA TYR A 39 3.47 6.83 2.67
C TYR A 39 4.88 6.30 2.96
N VAL A 40 5.22 5.10 2.48
CA VAL A 40 6.52 4.46 2.77
C VAL A 40 7.66 5.17 2.05
N ALA A 41 7.46 5.58 0.80
CA ALA A 41 8.47 6.26 0.01
C ALA A 41 8.84 7.60 0.65
N ARG A 42 7.86 8.40 1.07
CA ARG A 42 8.12 9.68 1.75
C ARG A 42 8.63 9.48 3.17
N GLY A 43 7.93 8.67 3.97
CA GLY A 43 8.21 8.52 5.40
C GLY A 43 9.47 7.70 5.73
N SER A 44 9.82 6.72 4.90
CA SER A 44 10.97 5.83 5.15
C SER A 44 12.17 6.11 4.25
N PHE A 45 11.93 6.61 3.03
CA PHE A 45 13.00 6.79 2.02
C PHE A 45 13.23 8.24 1.62
N GLY A 46 12.41 9.19 2.07
CA GLY A 46 12.53 10.61 1.70
C GLY A 46 12.23 10.89 0.22
N LEU A 47 11.51 9.99 -0.46
CA LEU A 47 11.13 10.15 -1.86
C LEU A 47 9.83 10.96 -1.94
N GLU A 48 9.83 12.04 -2.72
CA GLU A 48 8.66 12.90 -2.94
C GLU A 48 7.78 12.45 -4.13
N GLU A 49 8.10 11.30 -4.74
CA GLU A 49 7.32 10.72 -5.85
C GLU A 49 5.91 10.30 -5.39
N ARG A 50 4.92 10.47 -6.28
CA ARG A 50 3.54 10.01 -6.06
C ARG A 50 3.23 8.81 -6.95
N PHE A 51 2.84 7.71 -6.32
CA PHE A 51 2.52 6.41 -6.89
C PHE A 51 1.02 6.18 -7.05
N GLN A 52 0.17 6.86 -6.25
CA GLN A 52 -1.28 6.84 -6.48
C GLN A 52 -1.61 7.26 -7.92
N GLY A 53 -2.48 6.47 -8.58
CA GLY A 53 -2.83 6.68 -9.99
C GLY A 53 -1.76 6.28 -11.00
N LYS A 54 -0.59 5.76 -10.58
CA LYS A 54 0.50 5.30 -11.46
C LYS A 54 0.79 3.81 -11.26
N PRO A 55 -0.14 2.90 -11.62
CA PRO A 55 0.04 1.46 -11.38
C PRO A 55 1.26 0.87 -12.10
N ASP A 56 1.68 1.47 -13.20
CA ASP A 56 2.82 1.02 -14.02
C ASP A 56 4.15 1.69 -13.62
N HIS A 57 4.19 2.42 -12.51
CA HIS A 57 5.42 3.04 -12.05
C HIS A 57 6.50 1.95 -11.81
N PRO A 58 7.72 2.05 -12.40
CA PRO A 58 8.73 1.00 -12.32
C PRO A 58 9.06 0.57 -10.89
N PHE A 59 9.10 1.52 -9.97
CA PHE A 59 9.33 1.27 -8.55
C PHE A 59 8.21 0.43 -7.91
N LEU A 60 6.94 0.70 -8.26
CA LEU A 60 5.79 -0.04 -7.75
C LEU A 60 5.78 -1.48 -8.28
N ILE A 61 6.14 -1.67 -9.55
CA ILE A 61 6.30 -3.01 -10.17
C ILE A 61 7.39 -3.82 -9.45
N VAL A 62 8.54 -3.19 -9.17
CA VAL A 62 9.64 -3.85 -8.45
C VAL A 62 9.24 -4.14 -7.00
N ALA A 63 8.62 -3.19 -6.31
CA ALA A 63 8.13 -3.36 -4.94
C ALA A 63 7.15 -4.53 -4.83
N ARG A 64 6.15 -4.62 -5.71
CA ARG A 64 5.21 -5.76 -5.77
C ARG A 64 5.92 -7.10 -5.89
N LYS A 65 6.93 -7.19 -6.77
CA LYS A 65 7.71 -8.42 -6.95
C LYS A 65 8.50 -8.78 -5.69
N ALA A 66 9.15 -7.79 -5.07
CA ALA A 66 9.91 -7.98 -3.84
C ALA A 66 9.01 -8.42 -2.67
N PHE A 67 7.91 -7.70 -2.42
CA PHE A 67 6.99 -7.99 -1.32
C PHE A 67 6.26 -9.32 -1.48
N ARG A 68 5.92 -9.75 -2.71
CA ARG A 68 5.42 -11.12 -2.97
C ARG A 68 6.41 -12.20 -2.55
N GLY A 69 7.71 -11.95 -2.65
CA GLY A 69 8.76 -12.84 -2.16
C GLY A 69 8.84 -12.87 -0.64
N VAL A 70 8.76 -11.70 0.01
CA VAL A 70 8.76 -11.57 1.48
C VAL A 70 7.57 -12.32 2.10
N MET A 71 6.40 -12.22 1.47
CA MET A 71 5.15 -12.86 1.91
C MET A 71 5.07 -14.37 1.63
N LYS A 72 6.13 -15.01 1.14
CA LYS A 72 6.20 -16.46 0.92
C LYS A 72 7.38 -17.13 1.64
N GLY A 73 8.20 -16.35 2.34
CA GLY A 73 9.45 -16.80 2.97
C GLY A 73 9.37 -16.94 4.50
N PRO A 74 10.52 -17.06 5.19
CA PRO A 74 10.57 -17.21 6.64
C PRO A 74 9.89 -16.05 7.38
N PHE A 75 9.91 -14.83 6.81
CA PHE A 75 9.20 -13.68 7.37
C PHE A 75 7.67 -13.86 7.37
N HIS A 76 7.09 -14.47 6.33
CA HIS A 76 5.67 -14.80 6.32
C HIS A 76 5.32 -15.85 7.37
N TRP A 77 6.16 -16.87 7.52
CA TRP A 77 5.97 -17.92 8.53
C TRP A 77 6.05 -17.33 9.96
N ILE A 78 7.06 -16.50 10.23
CA ILE A 78 7.22 -15.80 11.52
C ILE A 78 6.02 -14.88 11.80
N ALA A 79 5.57 -14.09 10.82
CA ALA A 79 4.41 -13.23 10.96
C ALA A 79 3.15 -14.05 11.30
N ARG A 80 2.89 -15.14 10.56
CA ARG A 80 1.76 -16.04 10.83
C ARG A 80 1.79 -16.62 12.23
N GLU A 81 2.95 -17.08 12.69
CA GLU A 81 3.13 -17.69 14.01
C GLU A 81 2.91 -16.67 15.14
N LEU A 82 3.42 -15.45 14.97
CA LEU A 82 3.22 -14.35 15.92
C LEU A 82 1.76 -13.86 15.94
N SER A 83 1.08 -13.81 14.80
CA SER A 83 -0.35 -13.48 14.72
C SER A 83 -1.21 -14.54 15.42
N PHE A 84 -0.88 -15.83 15.27
CA PHE A 84 -1.61 -16.92 15.91
C PHE A 84 -1.45 -16.89 17.43
N LYS A 85 -0.24 -16.60 17.94
CA LYS A 85 0.00 -16.47 19.40
C LYS A 85 -0.70 -15.27 20.02
N ARG A 86 -0.94 -14.19 19.28
CA ARG A 86 -1.72 -13.03 19.75
C ARG A 86 -3.23 -13.26 19.78
N ALA A 87 -3.76 -14.17 18.96
CA ALA A 87 -5.19 -14.50 18.95
C ALA A 87 -5.58 -15.54 20.02
N ALA A 88 -4.60 -16.26 20.57
CA ALA A 88 -4.78 -17.27 21.61
C ALA A 88 -4.48 -16.77 23.03
N ALA A 89 -4.22 -15.47 23.21
CA ALA A 89 -3.89 -14.82 24.49
C ALA A 89 -4.99 -13.86 24.93
#